data_AF-A0A940UP90-F1
#
_entry.id   AF-A0A940UP90-F1
#
_cell.length_a   1.000
_cell.length_b   1.000
_cell.length_c   1.000
_cell.angle_alpha   90.00
_cell.angle_beta   90.00
_cell.angle_gamma   90.00
#
_symmetry.space_group_name_H-M   'P 1'
#
loop_
_entity.id
_entity.type
_entity.pdbx_description
1 polymer ?
#
loop_
_entity_poly.entity_id
_entity_poly.type
_entity_poly.pdbx_seq_one_letter_code
_entity_poly.pdbx_strand_id
1 'polypeptide(L)'
;MMKQKLTAICLALLLTCGAAEPAAASYAGVGEAVSTVLDGMTQEGWQQLRLTNEARLSNGLLPLSVFPALEQASAIRAAELTQGYRSDHTRPDGSSCFTVLAEVGITDWTAVGENIAQGQTSAQEVTDDWLASSGHRANMLSEKYVHMGVGYDAEGDSWEELFCGTCTCTVVGIISGSSEGIFSSGTSIDDMNETLVLSCPHGYSYLPVTAGMCSGYDDGLIGTEQTISVAYGTQSTSFQITLTGDPTAQEAAQSLYALGLFKGVGVSNGAPDFALEDSCTRQEAVVMLLRLMGKETQALAENRTCPFSDVDSWARPYVGYAYEAGLAKGISETAFGGRDAATTAQYITFVLRALGYSDETGDFVWSAPWTLSDRLGITAGQYSNQAQMILRGEVAQISYMALDIPRKSSGETLRDYLGLTDVS
;
A
#
# COMPACT_ATOMS: atom_id res chain seq x y z
N MET A 1 -44.36 -60.29 8.32
CA MET A 1 -43.10 -60.91 8.80
C MET A 1 -42.07 -59.80 8.97
N MET A 2 -41.49 -59.71 10.16
CA MET A 2 -40.42 -58.80 10.57
C MET A 2 -39.25 -58.75 9.57
N LYS A 3 -38.65 -57.56 9.42
CA LYS A 3 -37.21 -57.35 9.64
C LYS A 3 -36.94 -55.87 9.97
N GLN A 4 -36.59 -55.63 11.23
CA GLN A 4 -35.92 -54.43 11.74
C GLN A 4 -34.42 -54.46 11.36
N LYS A 5 -33.76 -53.31 11.65
CA LYS A 5 -32.31 -53.01 11.77
C LYS A 5 -31.78 -52.19 10.57
N LEU A 6 -30.99 -51.12 10.72
CA LEU A 6 -30.46 -50.36 11.86
C LEU A 6 -29.96 -49.01 11.32
N THR A 7 -29.96 -47.99 12.17
CA THR A 7 -29.50 -46.61 11.99
C THR A 7 -28.01 -46.49 11.59
N ALA A 8 -27.68 -45.56 10.71
CA ALA A 8 -26.38 -44.87 10.69
C ALA A 8 -26.55 -43.44 10.13
N ILE A 9 -26.48 -42.47 11.04
CA ILE A 9 -26.28 -41.05 10.75
C ILE A 9 -24.78 -40.87 10.53
N CYS A 10 -24.37 -40.34 9.38
CA CYS A 10 -23.06 -39.74 9.19
C CYS A 10 -23.25 -38.30 8.72
N LEU A 11 -23.12 -37.41 9.70
CA LEU A 11 -22.91 -35.98 9.54
C LEU A 11 -21.48 -35.78 9.00
N ALA A 12 -21.34 -35.36 7.75
CA ALA A 12 -20.07 -34.85 7.24
C ALA A 12 -20.20 -33.33 7.05
N LEU A 13 -19.80 -32.60 8.09
CA LEU A 13 -19.36 -31.20 7.98
C LEU A 13 -18.14 -31.20 7.07
N LEU A 14 -18.25 -30.62 5.88
CA LEU A 14 -17.10 -30.11 5.14
C LEU A 14 -17.11 -28.60 5.31
N LEU A 15 -16.40 -28.15 6.36
CA LEU A 15 -15.80 -26.82 6.36
C LEU A 15 -14.81 -26.78 5.20
N THR A 16 -15.03 -25.91 4.24
CA THR A 16 -13.94 -25.36 3.45
C THR A 16 -13.86 -23.89 3.78
N CYS A 17 -12.71 -23.50 4.33
CA CYS A 17 -12.36 -22.13 4.66
C CYS A 17 -12.52 -21.25 3.41
N GLY A 18 -13.27 -20.16 3.55
CA GLY A 18 -13.03 -19.01 2.70
C GLY A 18 -11.66 -18.48 3.11
N ALA A 19 -10.64 -18.71 2.28
CA ALA A 19 -9.49 -17.84 2.30
C ALA A 19 -10.02 -16.47 1.88
N ALA A 20 -10.17 -15.57 2.84
CA ALA A 20 -10.24 -14.16 2.53
C ALA A 20 -8.90 -13.81 1.89
N GLU A 21 -8.93 -13.43 0.62
CA GLU A 21 -7.81 -12.73 -0.01
C GLU A 21 -7.44 -11.56 0.90
N PRO A 22 -6.16 -11.40 1.28
CA PRO A 22 -5.75 -10.17 1.91
C PRO A 22 -5.99 -9.04 0.89
N ALA A 23 -6.64 -7.98 1.36
CA ALA A 23 -6.76 -6.74 0.60
C ALA A 23 -5.37 -6.35 0.11
N ALA A 24 -5.26 -6.05 -1.19
CA ALA A 24 -4.03 -5.59 -1.82
C ALA A 24 -3.38 -4.52 -0.94
N ALA A 25 -2.28 -4.88 -0.28
CA ALA A 25 -1.36 -3.91 0.26
C ALA A 25 -0.95 -3.02 -0.91
N SER A 26 -0.99 -1.70 -0.73
CA SER A 26 -0.46 -0.77 -1.72
C SER A 26 1.06 -0.99 -1.78
N TYR A 27 1.50 -1.86 -2.67
CA TYR A 27 2.91 -2.12 -2.88
C TYR A 27 3.55 -0.86 -3.45
N ALA A 28 4.44 -0.25 -2.66
CA ALA A 28 5.12 0.98 -3.00
C ALA A 28 5.98 0.82 -4.28
N GLY A 29 6.09 1.94 -5.02
CA GLY A 29 6.62 1.98 -6.38
C GLY A 29 8.14 1.75 -6.51
N VAL A 30 8.61 1.75 -7.75
CA VAL A 30 10.05 1.73 -8.07
C VAL A 30 10.71 2.98 -7.48
N GLY A 31 11.76 2.82 -6.65
CA GLY A 31 12.46 3.96 -6.06
C GLY A 31 13.07 4.88 -7.13
N GLU A 32 13.11 6.19 -6.89
CA GLU A 32 13.54 7.23 -7.86
C GLU A 32 14.94 6.96 -8.48
N ALA A 33 15.85 6.44 -7.66
CA ALA A 33 17.20 6.05 -8.11
C ALA A 33 17.18 4.84 -9.05
N VAL A 34 16.23 3.92 -8.89
CA VAL A 34 16.06 2.72 -9.73
C VAL A 34 15.30 3.08 -11.01
N SER A 35 14.25 3.90 -10.93
CA SER A 35 13.49 4.37 -12.11
C SER A 35 14.35 5.18 -13.08
N THR A 36 15.40 5.85 -12.58
CA THR A 36 16.38 6.56 -13.41
C THR A 36 17.30 5.61 -14.18
N VAL A 37 17.57 4.41 -13.63
CA VAL A 37 18.54 3.46 -14.21
C VAL A 37 17.87 2.38 -15.06
N LEU A 38 16.66 1.96 -14.68
CA LEU A 38 15.84 0.98 -15.41
C LEU A 38 14.74 1.72 -16.18
N ASP A 39 15.13 2.51 -17.18
CA ASP A 39 14.21 3.22 -18.06
C ASP A 39 13.23 2.24 -18.72
N GLY A 40 11.93 2.41 -18.45
CA GLY A 40 10.86 1.51 -18.92
C GLY A 40 10.32 0.53 -17.87
N MET A 41 11.00 0.31 -16.73
CA MET A 41 10.49 -0.55 -15.66
C MET A 41 9.24 0.06 -15.02
N THR A 42 8.12 -0.65 -15.09
CA THR A 42 6.86 -0.26 -14.44
C THR A 42 6.80 -0.71 -12.98
N GLN A 43 5.87 -0.15 -12.20
CA GLN A 43 5.61 -0.62 -10.84
C GLN A 43 5.17 -2.09 -10.85
N GLU A 44 4.33 -2.45 -11.81
CA GLU A 44 3.86 -3.80 -12.05
C GLU A 44 5.00 -4.75 -12.42
N GLY A 45 5.91 -4.33 -13.29
CA GLY A 45 7.08 -5.13 -13.68
C GLY A 45 8.03 -5.37 -12.50
N TRP A 46 8.25 -4.34 -11.67
CA TRP A 46 9.06 -4.47 -10.47
C TRP A 46 8.44 -5.39 -9.42
N GLN A 47 7.11 -5.30 -9.26
CA GLN A 47 6.36 -6.21 -8.40
C GLN A 47 6.41 -7.65 -8.92
N GLN A 48 6.33 -7.85 -10.24
CA GLN A 48 6.47 -9.18 -10.84
C GLN A 48 7.85 -9.80 -10.57
N LEU A 49 8.94 -9.02 -10.71
CA LEU A 49 10.28 -9.47 -10.34
C LEU A 49 10.36 -9.86 -8.85
N ARG A 50 9.73 -9.07 -7.97
CA ARG A 50 9.64 -9.37 -6.54
C ARG A 50 8.94 -10.72 -6.28
N LEU A 51 7.74 -10.90 -6.82
CA LEU A 51 6.93 -12.10 -6.65
C LEU A 51 7.61 -13.36 -7.21
N THR A 52 8.24 -13.26 -8.38
CA THR A 52 9.07 -14.35 -8.92
C THR A 52 10.22 -14.69 -7.98
N ASN A 53 10.88 -13.69 -7.39
CA ASN A 53 11.97 -13.91 -6.43
C ASN A 53 11.50 -14.51 -5.10
N GLU A 54 10.32 -14.14 -4.60
CA GLU A 54 9.71 -14.77 -3.42
C GLU A 54 9.41 -16.26 -3.67
N ALA A 55 8.87 -16.59 -4.84
CA ALA A 55 8.64 -17.96 -5.25
C ALA A 55 9.96 -18.75 -5.35
N ARG A 56 11.02 -18.12 -5.89
CA ARG A 56 12.36 -18.72 -5.97
C ARG A 56 12.97 -18.98 -4.60
N LEU A 57 12.95 -17.98 -3.70
CA LEU A 57 13.44 -18.11 -2.33
C LEU A 57 12.71 -19.21 -1.56
N SER A 58 11.39 -19.30 -1.72
CA SER A 58 10.56 -20.36 -1.12
C SER A 58 10.91 -21.77 -1.63
N ASN A 59 11.57 -21.86 -2.79
CA ASN A 59 12.08 -23.11 -3.37
C ASN A 59 13.60 -23.27 -3.19
N GLY A 60 14.24 -22.44 -2.36
CA GLY A 60 15.69 -22.52 -2.07
C GLY A 60 16.58 -22.05 -3.21
N LEU A 61 16.04 -21.28 -4.15
CA LEU A 61 16.75 -20.75 -5.31
C LEU A 61 17.23 -19.32 -5.05
N LEU A 62 18.31 -18.93 -5.75
CA LEU A 62 18.78 -17.55 -5.73
C LEU A 62 17.78 -16.63 -6.45
N PRO A 63 17.51 -15.44 -5.90
CA PRO A 63 16.79 -14.38 -6.60
C PRO A 63 17.45 -14.02 -7.94
N LEU A 64 16.63 -13.61 -8.90
CA LEU A 64 17.02 -13.05 -10.18
C LEU A 64 17.14 -11.52 -10.07
N SER A 65 17.98 -10.94 -10.91
CA SER A 65 18.19 -9.49 -11.00
C SER A 65 17.94 -8.98 -12.41
N VAL A 66 17.53 -7.73 -12.56
CA VAL A 66 17.31 -7.07 -13.85
C VAL A 66 18.45 -6.10 -14.14
N PHE A 67 18.78 -5.90 -15.42
CA PHE A 67 19.72 -4.87 -15.86
C PHE A 67 19.15 -4.12 -17.08
N PRO A 68 19.59 -2.87 -17.35
CA PRO A 68 18.88 -1.96 -18.25
C PRO A 68 18.59 -2.52 -19.66
N ALA A 69 19.57 -3.18 -20.29
CA ALA A 69 19.37 -3.74 -21.62
C ALA A 69 18.35 -4.90 -21.64
N LEU A 70 18.30 -5.74 -20.59
CA LEU A 70 17.33 -6.83 -20.52
C LEU A 70 15.92 -6.30 -20.29
N GLU A 71 15.80 -5.24 -19.50
CA GLU A 71 14.54 -4.54 -19.30
C GLU A 71 14.04 -3.91 -20.60
N GLN A 72 14.92 -3.25 -21.35
CA GLN A 72 14.59 -2.71 -22.67
C GLN A 72 14.07 -3.79 -23.64
N ALA A 73 14.69 -4.98 -23.64
CA ALA A 73 14.21 -6.11 -24.44
C ALA A 73 12.80 -6.55 -24.03
N SER A 74 12.54 -6.63 -22.72
CA SER A 74 11.25 -7.05 -22.15
C SER A 74 10.15 -6.05 -22.49
N ALA A 75 10.45 -4.75 -22.40
CA ALA A 75 9.54 -3.67 -22.82
C ALA A 75 9.20 -3.72 -24.32
N ILE A 76 10.19 -3.97 -25.19
CA ILE A 76 9.95 -4.18 -26.63
C ILE A 76 9.00 -5.37 -26.83
N ARG A 77 9.24 -6.48 -26.12
CA ARG A 77 8.42 -7.69 -26.26
C ARG A 77 6.99 -7.48 -25.76
N ALA A 78 6.78 -6.79 -24.64
CA ALA A 78 5.43 -6.47 -24.16
C ALA A 78 4.64 -5.63 -25.16
N ALA A 79 5.25 -4.59 -25.75
CA ALA A 79 4.60 -3.77 -26.78
C ALA A 79 4.27 -4.59 -28.05
N GLU A 80 5.14 -5.51 -28.45
CA GLU A 80 4.90 -6.43 -29.57
C GLU A 80 3.71 -7.39 -29.28
N LEU A 81 3.56 -7.85 -28.03
CA LEU A 81 2.44 -8.68 -27.59
C LEU A 81 1.10 -7.91 -27.61
N THR A 82 1.09 -6.62 -27.24
CA THR A 82 -0.11 -5.78 -27.31
C THR A 82 -0.61 -5.58 -28.74
N GLN A 83 0.28 -5.39 -29.71
CA GLN A 83 -0.10 -5.14 -31.10
C GLN A 83 -0.70 -6.36 -31.81
N GLY A 84 -0.41 -7.56 -31.32
CA GLY A 84 -0.82 -8.80 -31.98
C GLY A 84 -0.49 -10.01 -31.15
N TYR A 85 -1.17 -10.17 -30.01
CA TYR A 85 -0.91 -11.27 -29.09
C TYR A 85 -1.05 -12.61 -29.79
N ARG A 86 -0.02 -13.43 -29.62
CA ARG A 86 0.04 -14.81 -30.05
C ARG A 86 0.49 -15.60 -28.83
N SER A 87 -0.18 -16.71 -28.56
CA SER A 87 0.26 -17.68 -27.55
C SER A 87 1.45 -18.52 -28.04
N ASP A 88 2.37 -17.89 -28.78
CA ASP A 88 3.61 -18.46 -29.25
C ASP A 88 4.76 -17.48 -29.04
N HIS A 89 5.98 -18.01 -28.98
CA HIS A 89 7.20 -17.26 -28.66
C HIS A 89 7.84 -16.61 -29.91
N THR A 90 7.01 -16.09 -30.82
CA THR A 90 7.44 -15.49 -32.09
C THR A 90 7.11 -14.00 -32.12
N ARG A 91 8.04 -13.22 -32.63
CA ARG A 91 7.89 -11.77 -32.81
C ARG A 91 6.99 -11.46 -34.02
N PRO A 92 6.46 -10.21 -34.13
CA PRO A 92 5.61 -9.81 -35.25
C PRO A 92 6.25 -9.98 -36.63
N ASP A 93 7.59 -9.87 -36.71
CA ASP A 93 8.36 -10.07 -37.94
C ASP A 93 8.57 -11.55 -38.31
N GLY A 94 8.09 -12.48 -37.48
CA GLY A 94 8.23 -13.93 -37.65
C GLY A 94 9.52 -14.52 -37.07
N SER A 95 10.38 -13.72 -36.45
CA SER A 95 11.60 -14.19 -35.79
C SER A 95 11.31 -14.72 -34.38
N SER A 96 12.28 -15.45 -33.81
CA SER A 96 12.20 -15.93 -32.41
C SER A 96 12.14 -14.75 -31.43
N CYS A 97 11.38 -14.84 -30.34
CA CYS A 97 11.38 -13.85 -29.24
C CYS A 97 12.80 -13.41 -28.83
N PHE A 98 13.71 -14.37 -28.64
CA PHE A 98 15.09 -14.13 -28.23
C PHE A 98 15.95 -13.31 -29.20
N THR A 99 15.50 -13.01 -30.44
CA THR A 99 16.24 -12.08 -31.31
C THR A 99 16.26 -10.66 -30.75
N VAL A 100 15.29 -10.30 -29.90
CA VAL A 100 15.25 -9.01 -29.20
C VAL A 100 16.50 -8.78 -28.34
N LEU A 101 17.07 -9.85 -27.77
CA LEU A 101 18.27 -9.76 -26.93
C LEU A 101 19.45 -9.20 -27.72
N ALA A 102 19.63 -9.64 -28.97
CA ALA A 102 20.69 -9.14 -29.83
C ALA A 102 20.49 -7.68 -30.24
N GLU A 103 19.24 -7.22 -30.38
CA GLU A 103 18.90 -5.83 -30.73
C GLU A 103 19.31 -4.86 -29.62
N VAL A 104 19.19 -5.29 -28.36
CA VAL A 104 19.63 -4.52 -27.18
C VAL A 104 21.07 -4.82 -26.76
N GLY A 105 21.82 -5.57 -27.57
CA GLY A 105 23.25 -5.84 -27.35
C GLY A 105 23.59 -6.98 -26.39
N ILE A 106 22.61 -7.81 -26.00
CA ILE A 106 22.83 -9.02 -25.17
C ILE A 106 23.10 -10.21 -26.09
N THR A 107 24.39 -10.45 -26.38
CA THR A 107 24.82 -11.54 -27.27
C THR A 107 25.41 -12.75 -26.55
N ASP A 108 25.90 -12.57 -25.32
CA ASP A 108 26.65 -13.58 -24.58
C ASP A 108 25.80 -14.18 -23.45
N TRP A 109 24.93 -15.13 -23.78
CA TRP A 109 24.11 -15.87 -22.81
C TRP A 109 24.26 -17.39 -22.98
N THR A 110 24.05 -18.13 -21.90
CA THR A 110 24.15 -19.60 -21.82
C THR A 110 22.80 -20.29 -21.76
N ALA A 111 21.76 -19.58 -21.31
CA ALA A 111 20.38 -20.02 -21.30
C ALA A 111 19.45 -18.80 -21.43
N VAL A 112 18.33 -18.99 -22.12
CA VAL A 112 17.23 -18.02 -22.21
C VAL A 112 15.88 -18.71 -22.04
N GLY A 113 14.86 -17.96 -21.64
CA GLY A 113 13.48 -18.42 -21.50
C GLY A 113 12.54 -17.23 -21.59
N GLU A 114 11.29 -17.45 -22.01
CA GLU A 114 10.26 -16.42 -22.08
C GLU A 114 8.99 -16.98 -21.42
N ASN A 115 8.37 -16.21 -20.55
CA ASN A 115 6.96 -16.37 -20.17
C ASN A 115 6.17 -15.21 -20.76
N ILE A 116 4.98 -15.48 -21.28
CA ILE A 116 4.08 -14.45 -21.81
C ILE A 116 2.67 -14.69 -21.30
N ALA A 117 1.92 -13.62 -21.07
CA ALA A 117 0.50 -13.66 -20.73
C ALA A 117 -0.22 -12.43 -21.27
N GLN A 118 -1.56 -12.51 -21.36
CA GLN A 118 -2.39 -11.37 -21.72
C GLN A 118 -3.75 -11.46 -21.02
N GLY A 119 -4.20 -10.34 -20.46
CA GLY A 119 -5.52 -10.18 -19.83
C GLY A 119 -5.50 -10.20 -18.30
N GLN A 120 -4.37 -10.52 -17.69
CA GLN A 120 -4.18 -10.35 -16.25
C GLN A 120 -3.98 -8.87 -15.93
N THR A 121 -4.64 -8.39 -14.89
CA THR A 121 -4.66 -6.96 -14.53
C THR A 121 -3.70 -6.61 -13.39
N SER A 122 -2.96 -7.60 -12.88
CA SER A 122 -1.99 -7.40 -11.81
C SER A 122 -0.84 -8.41 -11.85
N ALA A 123 0.30 -8.04 -11.26
CA ALA A 123 1.47 -8.91 -11.13
C ALA A 123 1.17 -10.18 -10.30
N GLN A 124 0.29 -10.07 -9.29
CA GLN A 124 -0.13 -11.21 -8.49
C GLN A 124 -0.92 -12.22 -9.33
N GLU A 125 -1.89 -11.74 -10.11
CA GLU A 125 -2.72 -12.59 -10.97
C GLU A 125 -1.87 -13.35 -12.00
N VAL A 126 -0.94 -12.66 -12.68
CA VAL A 126 -0.07 -13.32 -13.67
C VAL A 126 0.96 -14.26 -13.04
N THR A 127 1.49 -13.92 -11.86
CA THR A 127 2.37 -14.82 -11.09
C THR A 127 1.65 -16.11 -10.73
N ASP A 128 0.42 -16.04 -10.22
CA ASP A 128 -0.35 -17.22 -9.82
C ASP A 128 -0.66 -18.11 -11.03
N ASP A 129 -1.05 -17.51 -12.16
CA ASP A 129 -1.29 -18.23 -13.42
C ASP A 129 -0.02 -18.91 -13.96
N TRP A 130 1.13 -18.22 -13.93
CA TRP A 130 2.40 -18.79 -14.37
C TRP A 130 2.90 -19.90 -13.44
N LEU A 131 2.75 -19.75 -12.11
CA LEU A 131 3.10 -20.80 -11.15
C LEU A 131 2.16 -22.01 -11.24
N ALA A 132 0.90 -21.82 -11.64
CA ALA A 132 -0.03 -22.93 -11.90
C ALA A 132 0.27 -23.66 -13.21
N SER A 133 0.91 -23.00 -14.17
CA SER A 133 1.31 -23.58 -15.46
C SER A 133 2.65 -24.30 -15.38
N SER A 134 2.67 -25.61 -15.63
CA SER A 134 3.91 -26.40 -15.60
C SER A 134 5.03 -25.87 -16.49
N GLY A 135 4.71 -25.27 -17.64
CA GLY A 135 5.68 -24.68 -18.56
C GLY A 135 6.26 -23.37 -18.02
N HIS A 136 5.40 -22.44 -17.64
CA HIS A 136 5.82 -21.12 -17.15
C HIS A 136 6.56 -21.23 -15.80
N ARG A 137 6.03 -22.05 -14.89
CA ARG A 137 6.67 -22.38 -13.61
C ARG A 137 8.08 -22.96 -13.80
N ALA A 138 8.29 -23.77 -14.83
CA ALA A 138 9.61 -24.33 -15.11
C ALA A 138 10.63 -23.25 -15.46
N ASN A 139 10.22 -22.16 -16.12
CA ASN A 139 11.10 -21.01 -16.36
C ASN A 139 11.38 -20.25 -15.06
N MET A 140 10.33 -19.86 -14.32
CA MET A 140 10.45 -19.08 -13.08
C MET A 140 11.36 -19.74 -12.03
N LEU A 141 11.31 -21.08 -11.94
CA LEU A 141 12.07 -21.86 -10.94
C LEU A 141 13.32 -22.55 -11.53
N SER A 142 13.76 -22.17 -12.71
CA SER A 142 14.98 -22.73 -13.32
C SER A 142 16.24 -22.17 -12.65
N GLU A 143 17.18 -23.05 -12.31
CA GLU A 143 18.53 -22.69 -11.83
C GLU A 143 19.43 -22.13 -12.94
N LYS A 144 19.02 -22.23 -14.21
CA LYS A 144 19.84 -21.79 -15.36
C LYS A 144 19.89 -20.27 -15.51
N TYR A 145 18.96 -19.57 -14.89
CA TYR A 145 18.79 -18.13 -15.05
C TYR A 145 19.37 -17.38 -13.86
N VAL A 146 19.95 -16.22 -14.16
CA VAL A 146 20.53 -15.30 -13.16
C VAL A 146 19.86 -13.93 -13.25
N HIS A 147 19.32 -13.61 -14.43
CA HIS A 147 18.58 -12.39 -14.66
C HIS A 147 17.20 -12.64 -15.24
N MET A 148 16.33 -11.66 -15.02
CA MET A 148 14.97 -11.58 -15.53
C MET A 148 14.67 -10.11 -15.83
N GLY A 149 14.21 -9.81 -17.03
CA GLY A 149 13.52 -8.55 -17.33
C GLY A 149 12.02 -8.78 -17.32
N VAL A 150 11.25 -7.70 -17.15
CA VAL A 150 9.79 -7.80 -17.10
C VAL A 150 9.15 -6.70 -17.94
N GLY A 151 8.42 -7.09 -18.98
CA GLY A 151 7.59 -6.18 -19.74
C GLY A 151 6.15 -6.20 -19.26
N TYR A 152 5.58 -5.03 -18.98
CA TYR A 152 4.13 -4.87 -18.80
C TYR A 152 3.61 -3.71 -19.65
N ASP A 153 2.60 -3.99 -20.47
CA ASP A 153 1.90 -2.99 -21.26
C ASP A 153 0.40 -2.97 -20.90
N ALA A 154 0.01 -1.90 -20.21
CA ALA A 154 -1.35 -1.69 -19.71
C ALA A 154 -2.39 -1.41 -20.82
N GLU A 155 -1.99 -1.05 -22.04
CA GLU A 155 -2.95 -0.88 -23.14
C GLU A 155 -3.55 -2.22 -23.58
N GLY A 156 -2.76 -3.30 -23.46
CA GLY A 156 -3.14 -4.65 -23.85
C GLY A 156 -3.28 -5.64 -22.71
N ASP A 157 -3.04 -5.22 -21.47
CA ASP A 157 -2.82 -6.11 -20.31
C ASP A 157 -1.82 -7.22 -20.63
N SER A 158 -0.74 -6.87 -21.35
CA SER A 158 0.25 -7.81 -21.89
C SER A 158 1.46 -7.92 -20.96
N TRP A 159 1.84 -9.14 -20.60
CA TRP A 159 2.94 -9.43 -19.68
C TRP A 159 4.02 -10.27 -20.35
N GLU A 160 5.27 -9.99 -20.02
CA GLU A 160 6.43 -10.72 -20.48
C GLU A 160 7.47 -10.88 -19.35
N GLU A 161 8.03 -12.08 -19.19
CA GLU A 161 9.26 -12.31 -18.44
C GLU A 161 10.33 -12.84 -19.39
N LEU A 162 11.44 -12.10 -19.54
CA LEU A 162 12.60 -12.55 -20.30
C LEU A 162 13.71 -13.01 -19.36
N PHE A 163 13.98 -14.31 -19.35
CA PHE A 163 15.02 -14.90 -18.52
C PHE A 163 16.34 -15.01 -19.27
N CYS A 164 17.46 -14.71 -18.60
CA CYS A 164 18.79 -14.99 -19.14
C CYS A 164 19.79 -15.50 -18.09
N GLY A 165 20.61 -16.47 -18.50
CA GLY A 165 21.80 -16.92 -17.76
C GLY A 165 23.04 -16.41 -18.48
N THR A 166 23.72 -15.40 -17.96
CA THR A 166 24.85 -14.74 -18.65
C THR A 166 26.12 -14.66 -17.80
N CYS A 167 26.01 -14.55 -16.46
CA CYS A 167 27.17 -14.35 -15.61
C CYS A 167 26.93 -14.75 -14.14
N THR A 168 28.00 -14.66 -13.35
CA THR A 168 27.94 -14.59 -11.89
C THR A 168 28.00 -13.14 -11.44
N CYS A 169 27.26 -12.79 -10.38
CA CYS A 169 27.24 -11.43 -9.87
C CYS A 169 27.69 -11.35 -8.41
N THR A 170 28.24 -10.18 -8.05
CA THR A 170 28.77 -9.87 -6.72
C THR A 170 27.91 -8.81 -6.06
N VAL A 171 27.53 -8.98 -4.80
CA VAL A 171 26.82 -7.96 -4.02
C VAL A 171 27.74 -6.77 -3.81
N VAL A 172 27.30 -5.57 -4.17
CA VAL A 172 28.09 -4.33 -4.00
C VAL A 172 27.44 -3.30 -3.10
N GLY A 173 26.15 -3.40 -2.81
CA GLY A 173 25.49 -2.51 -1.86
C GLY A 173 23.97 -2.53 -1.97
N ILE A 174 23.35 -1.57 -1.30
CA ILE A 174 21.91 -1.32 -1.31
C ILE A 174 21.68 0.13 -1.73
N ILE A 175 20.68 0.36 -2.56
CA ILE A 175 20.08 1.67 -2.78
C ILE A 175 18.84 1.74 -1.89
N SER A 176 18.82 2.72 -0.99
CA SER A 176 17.73 2.86 -0.03
C SER A 176 16.49 3.51 -0.62
N GLY A 177 15.33 2.99 -0.24
CA GLY A 177 14.03 3.52 -0.64
C GLY A 177 13.66 4.78 0.14
N SER A 178 14.25 4.97 1.32
CA SER A 178 14.14 6.17 2.15
C SER A 178 15.46 6.91 2.21
N SER A 179 15.43 8.25 2.14
CA SER A 179 16.61 9.10 2.31
C SER A 179 17.11 9.15 3.76
N GLU A 180 16.25 8.81 4.74
CA GLU A 180 16.56 8.93 6.16
C GLU A 180 16.69 7.56 6.86
N GLY A 181 16.21 6.48 6.24
CA GLY A 181 16.15 5.16 6.88
C GLY A 181 15.19 5.13 8.08
N ILE A 182 14.24 6.06 8.14
CA ILE A 182 13.24 6.14 9.20
C ILE A 182 11.92 5.63 8.65
N PHE A 183 11.29 4.70 9.37
CA PHE A 183 10.02 4.08 8.99
C PHE A 183 9.09 4.02 10.20
N SER A 184 7.79 3.98 9.98
CA SER A 184 6.84 3.72 11.07
C SER A 184 6.91 2.26 11.51
N SER A 185 6.64 2.01 12.79
CA SER A 185 6.38 0.65 13.27
C SER A 185 5.21 0.04 12.48
N GLY A 186 5.32 -1.24 12.16
CA GLY A 186 4.42 -1.99 11.28
C GLY A 186 4.86 -2.00 9.82
N THR A 187 5.79 -1.14 9.39
CA THR A 187 6.30 -1.16 7.99
C THR A 187 7.09 -2.44 7.72
N SER A 188 6.62 -3.25 6.77
CA SER A 188 7.31 -4.47 6.36
C SER A 188 8.61 -4.16 5.60
N ILE A 189 9.56 -5.10 5.57
CA ILE A 189 10.79 -4.97 4.78
C ILE A 189 10.49 -4.77 3.29
N ASP A 190 9.46 -5.45 2.79
CA ASP A 190 9.08 -5.38 1.38
C ASP A 190 8.63 -3.95 1.00
N ASP A 191 7.97 -3.26 1.94
CA ASP A 191 7.46 -1.88 1.81
C ASP A 191 8.54 -0.81 2.01
N MET A 192 9.73 -1.17 2.53
CA MET A 192 10.86 -0.24 2.66
C MET A 192 11.49 0.12 1.31
N ASN A 193 11.20 -0.65 0.25
CA ASN A 193 11.68 -0.44 -1.13
C ASN A 193 13.20 -0.39 -1.27
N GLU A 194 13.91 -1.10 -0.41
CA GLU A 194 15.35 -1.27 -0.55
C GLU A 194 15.66 -2.07 -1.81
N THR A 195 16.69 -1.65 -2.55
CA THR A 195 17.13 -2.32 -3.78
C THR A 195 18.53 -2.86 -3.61
N LEU A 196 18.69 -4.17 -3.80
CA LEU A 196 20.00 -4.80 -3.78
C LEU A 196 20.70 -4.52 -5.12
N VAL A 197 21.97 -4.12 -5.06
CA VAL A 197 22.79 -3.85 -6.24
C VAL A 197 23.85 -4.92 -6.38
N LEU A 198 23.91 -5.52 -7.56
CA LEU A 198 24.91 -6.51 -7.93
C LEU A 198 25.81 -5.97 -9.04
N SER A 199 27.12 -6.19 -8.92
CA SER A 199 28.07 -6.00 -10.02
C SER A 199 28.22 -7.29 -10.81
N CYS A 200 28.13 -7.16 -12.13
CA CYS A 200 28.24 -8.23 -13.10
C CYS A 200 29.23 -7.79 -14.22
N PRO A 201 29.75 -8.70 -15.05
CA PRO A 201 30.66 -8.35 -16.15
C PRO A 201 30.07 -7.36 -17.18
N HIS A 202 28.74 -7.34 -17.31
CA HIS A 202 27.99 -6.46 -18.21
C HIS A 202 27.55 -5.14 -17.57
N GLY A 203 27.93 -4.88 -16.31
CA GLY A 203 27.55 -3.67 -15.57
C GLY A 203 26.87 -4.00 -14.25
N TYR A 204 25.93 -3.15 -13.83
CA TYR A 204 25.15 -3.39 -12.62
C TYR A 204 23.80 -4.03 -12.95
N SER A 205 23.32 -4.83 -12.01
CA SER A 205 21.96 -5.37 -12.01
C SER A 205 21.33 -5.16 -10.64
N TYR A 206 20.01 -5.19 -10.62
CA TYR A 206 19.19 -4.71 -9.51
C TYR A 206 18.10 -5.72 -9.20
N LEU A 207 17.71 -5.83 -7.94
CA LEU A 207 16.57 -6.63 -7.52
C LEU A 207 15.94 -6.04 -6.25
N PRO A 208 14.62 -6.19 -6.07
CA PRO A 208 13.97 -5.80 -4.84
C PRO A 208 14.51 -6.63 -3.68
N VAL A 209 14.84 -5.96 -2.57
CA VAL A 209 15.07 -6.64 -1.28
C VAL A 209 13.71 -7.12 -0.78
N THR A 210 13.64 -8.39 -0.38
CA THR A 210 12.44 -8.98 0.20
C THR A 210 12.68 -9.44 1.63
N ALA A 211 11.62 -9.57 2.42
CA ALA A 211 11.68 -10.08 3.79
C ALA A 211 12.37 -11.45 3.86
N GLY A 212 12.16 -12.32 2.87
CA GLY A 212 12.79 -13.64 2.76
C GLY A 212 14.32 -13.61 2.59
N MET A 213 14.89 -12.47 2.19
CA MET A 213 16.34 -12.25 2.09
C MET A 213 16.93 -11.72 3.39
N CYS A 214 16.10 -11.28 4.33
CA CYS A 214 16.52 -10.42 5.43
C CYS A 214 16.52 -11.10 6.79
N SER A 215 17.34 -10.56 7.70
CA SER A 215 17.35 -10.91 9.11
C SER A 215 17.75 -9.71 9.97
N GLY A 216 17.39 -9.74 11.26
CA GLY A 216 17.70 -8.67 12.21
C GLY A 216 16.64 -7.57 12.33
N TYR A 217 15.52 -7.69 11.62
CA TYR A 217 14.36 -6.80 11.75
C TYR A 217 13.53 -7.16 12.99
N ASP A 218 13.27 -6.17 13.85
CA ASP A 218 12.39 -6.27 15.01
C ASP A 218 11.47 -5.05 15.07
N ASP A 219 10.20 -5.27 14.76
CA ASP A 219 9.17 -4.22 14.76
C ASP A 219 8.93 -3.61 16.16
N GLY A 220 9.32 -4.32 17.23
CA GLY A 220 9.23 -3.81 18.60
C GLY A 220 10.34 -2.83 19.00
N LEU A 221 11.42 -2.72 18.22
CA LEU A 221 12.57 -1.85 18.53
C LEU A 221 12.35 -0.44 17.98
N ILE A 222 11.45 0.30 18.62
CA ILE A 222 11.12 1.69 18.31
C ILE A 222 12.21 2.64 18.86
N GLY A 223 12.57 3.65 18.07
CA GLY A 223 13.51 4.71 18.42
C GLY A 223 14.97 4.27 18.53
N THR A 224 15.27 3.04 18.13
CA THR A 224 16.62 2.46 18.14
C THR A 224 17.01 2.08 16.72
N GLU A 225 18.23 2.44 16.32
CA GLU A 225 18.77 2.03 15.03
C GLU A 225 18.97 0.51 14.99
N GLN A 226 18.45 -0.13 13.95
CA GLN A 226 18.51 -1.56 13.70
C GLN A 226 19.29 -1.84 12.41
N THR A 227 20.19 -2.82 12.48
CA THR A 227 20.94 -3.30 11.30
C THR A 227 20.24 -4.49 10.68
N ILE A 228 19.72 -4.30 9.46
CA ILE A 228 19.05 -5.34 8.70
C ILE A 228 20.06 -5.99 7.75
N SER A 229 20.31 -7.28 7.95
CA SER A 229 21.23 -8.06 7.11
C SER A 229 20.47 -8.65 5.92
N VAL A 230 21.00 -8.45 4.70
CA VAL A 230 20.43 -8.95 3.44
C VAL A 230 21.35 -10.03 2.86
N ALA A 231 20.80 -11.22 2.63
CA ALA A 231 21.52 -12.36 2.06
C ALA A 231 21.25 -12.51 0.55
N TYR A 232 22.31 -12.88 -0.19
CA TYR A 232 22.23 -13.29 -1.59
C TYR A 232 23.18 -14.46 -1.83
N GLY A 233 22.67 -15.68 -1.64
CA GLY A 233 23.47 -16.90 -1.63
C GLY A 233 24.48 -16.89 -0.49
N THR A 234 25.78 -16.98 -0.82
CA THR A 234 26.87 -16.91 0.16
C THR A 234 27.33 -15.48 0.45
N GLN A 235 26.75 -14.49 -0.24
CA GLN A 235 27.09 -13.08 -0.07
C GLN A 235 26.07 -12.40 0.83
N SER A 236 26.49 -11.31 1.47
CA SER A 236 25.61 -10.52 2.32
C SER A 236 26.01 -9.05 2.32
N THR A 237 25.03 -8.19 2.57
CA THR A 237 25.21 -6.77 2.87
C THR A 237 24.22 -6.37 3.96
N SER A 238 24.16 -5.11 4.34
CA SER A 238 23.21 -4.62 5.33
C SER A 238 22.79 -3.18 5.06
N PHE A 239 21.62 -2.80 5.57
CA PHE A 239 21.17 -1.42 5.68
C PHE A 239 20.76 -1.12 7.13
N GLN A 240 20.67 0.16 7.47
CA GLN A 240 20.23 0.61 8.79
C GLN A 240 18.83 1.19 8.68
N ILE A 241 18.00 0.92 9.68
CA ILE A 241 16.70 1.55 9.83
C ILE A 241 16.51 2.06 11.26
N THR A 242 15.61 3.01 11.45
CA THR A 242 15.02 3.32 12.77
C THR A 242 13.51 3.31 12.63
N LEU A 243 12.84 2.58 13.53
CA LEU A 243 11.38 2.60 13.57
C LEU A 243 10.87 3.72 14.48
N THR A 244 9.88 4.47 14.03
CA THR A 244 9.14 5.45 14.84
C THR A 244 7.81 4.86 15.25
N GLY A 245 7.40 5.13 16.49
CA GLY A 245 6.04 4.83 16.91
C GLY A 245 5.04 5.82 16.33
N ASP A 246 3.75 5.59 16.58
CA ASP A 246 2.72 6.58 16.31
C ASP A 246 3.07 7.91 16.99
N PRO A 247 2.78 9.05 16.35
CA PRO A 247 3.03 10.35 16.95
C PRO A 247 2.23 10.51 18.24
N THR A 248 2.80 11.20 19.22
CA THR A 248 2.04 11.64 20.39
C THR A 248 0.90 12.57 19.97
N ALA A 249 -0.12 12.71 20.81
CA ALA A 249 -1.22 13.67 20.56
C ALA A 249 -0.71 15.10 20.34
N GLN A 250 0.37 15.50 21.01
CA GLN A 250 0.99 16.81 20.85
C GLN A 250 1.68 16.96 19.48
N GLU A 251 2.44 15.96 19.04
CA GLU A 251 3.10 15.97 17.73
C GLU A 251 2.08 15.96 16.60
N ALA A 252 1.07 15.09 16.68
CA ALA A 252 -0.01 15.02 15.70
C ALA A 252 -0.76 16.36 15.60
N ALA A 253 -1.14 16.95 16.74
CA ALA A 253 -1.83 18.24 16.77
C ALA A 253 -0.96 19.38 16.22
N GLN A 254 0.33 19.39 16.54
CA GLN A 254 1.27 20.40 16.04
C GLN A 254 1.44 20.32 14.52
N SER A 255 1.61 19.11 13.98
CA SER A 255 1.70 18.87 12.54
C SER A 255 0.42 19.29 11.82
N LEU A 256 -0.74 18.87 12.32
CA LEU A 256 -2.03 19.27 11.76
C LEU A 256 -2.29 20.78 11.87
N TYR A 257 -1.79 21.44 12.92
CA TYR A 257 -1.86 22.90 13.04
C TYR A 257 -1.03 23.59 11.96
N ALA A 258 0.18 23.12 11.70
CA ALA A 258 1.04 23.65 10.64
C ALA A 258 0.38 23.48 9.24
N LEU A 259 -0.34 22.38 9.03
CA LEU A 259 -1.12 22.11 7.82
C LEU A 259 -2.47 22.86 7.77
N GLY A 260 -2.85 23.59 8.83
CA GLY A 260 -4.12 24.31 8.92
C GLY A 260 -5.35 23.40 9.19
N LEU A 261 -5.12 22.12 9.46
CA LEU A 261 -6.15 21.10 9.65
C LEU A 261 -6.65 21.02 11.11
N PHE A 262 -5.86 21.47 12.08
CA PHE A 262 -6.22 21.45 13.50
C PHE A 262 -5.83 22.75 14.21
N LYS A 263 -6.80 23.64 14.47
CA LYS A 263 -6.52 25.02 14.95
C LYS A 263 -6.41 25.18 16.47
N GLY A 264 -6.71 24.14 17.25
CA GLY A 264 -6.83 24.25 18.70
C GLY A 264 -8.06 25.03 19.18
N VAL A 265 -8.04 25.49 20.42
CA VAL A 265 -9.06 26.32 21.08
C VAL A 265 -8.63 27.78 21.23
N GLY A 266 -7.41 28.11 20.80
CA GLY A 266 -6.87 29.46 20.88
C GLY A 266 -5.35 29.46 20.77
N VAL A 267 -4.74 30.60 21.12
CA VAL A 267 -3.29 30.76 21.21
C VAL A 267 -2.95 31.24 22.61
N SER A 268 -2.01 30.55 23.27
CA SER A 268 -1.50 30.87 24.59
C SER A 268 0.02 31.02 24.53
N ASN A 269 0.55 32.13 25.02
CA ASN A 269 1.99 32.44 25.00
C ASN A 269 2.65 32.32 23.60
N GLY A 270 1.92 32.64 22.54
CA GLY A 270 2.43 32.56 21.16
C GLY A 270 2.44 31.15 20.55
N ALA A 271 1.97 30.13 21.29
CA ALA A 271 1.78 28.77 20.81
C ALA A 271 0.27 28.42 20.76
N PRO A 272 -0.17 27.55 19.83
CA PRO A 272 -1.55 27.09 19.84
C PRO A 272 -1.86 26.31 21.13
N ASP A 273 -3.04 26.58 21.71
CA ASP A 273 -3.60 25.75 22.76
C ASP A 273 -4.53 24.73 22.11
N PHE A 274 -4.18 23.45 22.19
CA PHE A 274 -4.93 22.37 21.56
C PHE A 274 -6.03 21.79 22.43
N ALA A 275 -5.95 21.99 23.75
CA ALA A 275 -6.81 21.33 24.74
C ALA A 275 -6.91 19.81 24.54
N LEU A 276 -5.78 19.11 24.41
CA LEU A 276 -5.73 17.70 23.99
C LEU A 276 -6.44 16.74 24.96
N GLU A 277 -6.47 17.08 26.24
CA GLU A 277 -7.10 16.29 27.30
C GLU A 277 -8.62 16.56 27.42
N ASP A 278 -9.15 17.54 26.70
CA ASP A 278 -10.58 17.86 26.73
C ASP A 278 -11.36 16.91 25.81
N SER A 279 -12.59 16.59 26.20
CA SER A 279 -13.53 15.86 25.34
C SER A 279 -13.87 16.68 24.11
N CYS A 280 -13.84 16.05 22.94
CA CYS A 280 -14.25 16.68 21.69
C CYS A 280 -15.78 16.67 21.58
N THR A 281 -16.40 17.83 21.34
CA THR A 281 -17.85 17.89 21.08
C THR A 281 -18.19 17.43 19.66
N ARG A 282 -19.42 16.97 19.43
CA ARG A 282 -19.89 16.54 18.10
C ARG A 282 -19.74 17.63 17.03
N GLN A 283 -19.98 18.89 17.37
CA GLN A 283 -19.81 19.99 16.42
C GLN A 283 -18.33 20.28 16.11
N GLU A 284 -17.43 20.11 17.07
CA GLU A 284 -15.98 20.19 16.83
C GLU A 284 -15.49 19.04 15.97
N ALA A 285 -15.96 17.82 16.22
CA ALA A 285 -15.63 16.64 15.42
C ALA A 285 -16.00 16.83 13.93
N VAL A 286 -17.17 17.44 13.64
CA VAL A 286 -17.56 17.79 12.26
C VAL A 286 -16.63 18.83 11.64
N VAL A 287 -16.24 19.85 12.40
CA VAL A 287 -15.30 20.87 11.91
C VAL A 287 -13.96 20.24 11.55
N MET A 288 -13.45 19.34 12.39
CA MET A 288 -12.19 18.63 12.12
C MET A 288 -12.30 17.70 10.91
N LEU A 289 -13.42 16.98 10.76
CA LEU A 289 -13.71 16.20 9.54
C LEU A 289 -13.65 17.08 8.28
N LEU A 290 -14.34 18.23 8.28
CA LEU A 290 -14.39 19.09 7.10
C LEU A 290 -13.04 19.70 6.76
N ARG A 291 -12.21 20.00 7.76
CA ARG A 291 -10.82 20.39 7.53
C ARG A 291 -10.02 19.26 6.90
N LEU A 292 -10.13 18.06 7.45
CA LEU A 292 -9.47 16.86 6.94
C LEU A 292 -9.91 16.48 5.51
N MET A 293 -11.09 16.94 5.07
CA MET A 293 -11.56 16.79 3.69
C MET A 293 -11.22 17.98 2.78
N GLY A 294 -10.52 19.00 3.28
CA GLY A 294 -10.24 20.24 2.54
C GLY A 294 -11.48 21.09 2.25
N LYS A 295 -12.56 20.93 3.03
CA LYS A 295 -13.88 21.53 2.79
C LYS A 295 -14.19 22.75 3.66
N GLU A 296 -13.29 23.20 4.53
CA GLU A 296 -13.52 24.35 5.43
C GLU A 296 -13.95 25.61 4.66
N THR A 297 -13.25 25.97 3.58
CA THR A 297 -13.60 27.14 2.76
C THR A 297 -14.99 27.03 2.16
N GLN A 298 -15.37 25.85 1.66
CA GLN A 298 -16.69 25.60 1.07
C GLN A 298 -17.80 25.63 2.12
N ALA A 299 -17.51 25.11 3.33
CA ALA A 299 -18.43 25.16 4.46
C ALA A 299 -18.71 26.59 4.92
N LEU A 300 -17.70 27.48 4.87
CA LEU A 300 -17.81 28.88 5.28
C LEU A 300 -18.40 29.81 4.22
N ALA A 301 -18.20 29.52 2.93
CA ALA A 301 -18.57 30.42 1.83
C ALA A 301 -20.08 30.51 1.58
N GLU A 302 -20.85 29.50 1.98
CA GLU A 302 -22.25 29.41 1.61
C GLU A 302 -23.17 29.79 2.76
N ASN A 303 -24.19 30.59 2.44
CA ASN A 303 -25.24 30.98 3.39
C ASN A 303 -26.24 29.82 3.59
N ARG A 304 -25.72 28.65 3.97
CA ARG A 304 -26.49 27.42 4.17
C ARG A 304 -27.33 27.51 5.44
N THR A 305 -28.51 26.91 5.38
CA THR A 305 -29.38 26.79 6.56
C THR A 305 -29.02 25.50 7.31
N CYS A 306 -28.46 25.63 8.51
CA CYS A 306 -28.35 24.53 9.45
C CYS A 306 -29.74 24.28 10.10
N PRO A 307 -30.36 23.10 9.91
CA PRO A 307 -31.71 22.82 10.41
C PRO A 307 -31.76 22.66 11.94
N PHE A 308 -30.61 22.51 12.58
CA PHE A 308 -30.51 22.19 13.99
C PHE A 308 -30.46 23.45 14.86
N SER A 309 -31.26 23.49 15.93
CA SER A 309 -31.35 24.63 16.83
C SER A 309 -30.29 24.62 17.94
N ASP A 310 -29.66 23.47 18.19
CA ASP A 310 -28.75 23.18 19.30
C ASP A 310 -27.26 23.17 18.87
N VAL A 311 -26.93 23.90 17.81
CA VAL A 311 -25.57 24.09 17.27
C VAL A 311 -25.14 25.52 17.50
N ASP A 312 -23.93 25.71 18.04
CA ASP A 312 -23.38 27.05 18.29
C ASP A 312 -23.23 27.85 17.00
N SER A 313 -23.46 29.16 17.07
CA SER A 313 -23.49 30.06 15.90
C SER A 313 -22.27 29.92 14.98
N TRP A 314 -21.08 29.75 15.56
CA TRP A 314 -19.83 29.59 14.84
C TRP A 314 -19.74 28.25 14.09
N ALA A 315 -20.39 27.19 14.60
CA ALA A 315 -20.37 25.84 14.03
C ALA A 315 -21.49 25.63 13.00
N ARG A 316 -22.49 26.52 12.94
CA ARG A 316 -23.65 26.39 12.04
C ARG A 316 -23.27 26.21 10.55
N PRO A 317 -22.31 26.97 9.97
CA PRO A 317 -21.93 26.77 8.57
C PRO A 317 -21.36 25.37 8.31
N TYR A 318 -20.51 24.89 9.22
CA TYR A 318 -19.89 23.56 9.17
C TYR A 318 -20.92 22.43 9.27
N VAL A 319 -21.76 22.48 10.31
CA VAL A 319 -22.79 21.44 10.52
C VAL A 319 -23.83 21.49 9.38
N GLY A 320 -24.16 22.67 8.87
CA GLY A 320 -25.03 22.82 7.69
C GLY A 320 -24.45 22.16 6.44
N TYR A 321 -23.18 22.41 6.13
CA TYR A 321 -22.47 21.74 5.03
C TYR A 321 -22.49 20.22 5.21
N ALA A 322 -22.06 19.74 6.38
CA ALA A 322 -21.93 18.31 6.65
C ALA A 322 -23.27 17.58 6.57
N TYR A 323 -24.36 18.23 6.98
CA TYR A 323 -25.71 17.68 6.85
C TYR A 323 -26.15 17.56 5.40
N GLU A 324 -26.02 18.62 4.60
CA GLU A 324 -26.40 18.62 3.18
C GLU A 324 -25.57 17.60 2.37
N ALA A 325 -24.27 17.50 2.67
CA ALA A 325 -23.37 16.55 2.04
C ALA A 325 -23.54 15.10 2.54
N GLY A 326 -24.46 14.84 3.47
CA GLY A 326 -24.68 13.50 4.05
C GLY A 326 -23.56 13.00 4.96
N LEU A 327 -22.60 13.86 5.31
CA LEU A 327 -21.44 13.53 6.15
C LEU A 327 -21.82 13.40 7.64
N ALA A 328 -22.81 14.16 8.10
CA ALA A 328 -23.32 14.13 9.47
C ALA A 328 -24.85 14.06 9.51
N LYS A 329 -25.40 13.30 10.47
CA LYS A 329 -26.85 13.17 10.70
C LYS A 329 -27.20 13.71 12.08
N GLY A 330 -28.35 14.37 12.19
CA GLY A 330 -28.91 14.83 13.47
C GLY A 330 -29.47 13.69 14.30
N ILE A 331 -29.71 13.94 15.59
CA ILE A 331 -30.41 13.02 16.49
C ILE A 331 -31.95 13.14 16.35
N SER A 332 -32.42 14.23 15.74
CA SER A 332 -33.79 14.42 15.30
C SER A 332 -33.82 15.40 14.11
N GLU A 333 -35.00 15.74 13.60
CA GLU A 333 -35.17 16.72 12.53
C GLU A 333 -34.62 18.12 12.88
N THR A 334 -34.61 18.49 14.17
CA THR A 334 -34.23 19.84 14.62
C THR A 334 -33.11 19.86 15.66
N ALA A 335 -32.56 18.70 16.04
CA ALA A 335 -31.47 18.61 17.01
C ALA A 335 -30.29 17.78 16.47
N PHE A 336 -29.08 18.27 16.70
CA PHE A 336 -27.82 17.67 16.30
C PHE A 336 -27.06 17.01 17.46
N GLY A 337 -27.27 17.49 18.68
CA GLY A 337 -26.42 17.21 19.85
C GLY A 337 -25.07 17.92 19.76
N GLY A 338 -25.02 19.17 19.27
CA GLY A 338 -23.76 19.82 18.88
C GLY A 338 -22.73 19.95 20.00
N ARG A 339 -23.19 20.20 21.23
CA ARG A 339 -22.34 20.31 22.42
C ARG A 339 -22.11 19.00 23.16
N ASP A 340 -22.76 17.92 22.75
CA ASP A 340 -22.56 16.61 23.36
C ASP A 340 -21.18 16.09 22.98
N ALA A 341 -20.57 15.32 23.87
CA ALA A 341 -19.29 14.67 23.59
C ALA A 341 -19.46 13.69 22.41
N ALA A 342 -18.51 13.75 21.48
CA ALA A 342 -18.40 12.79 20.40
C ALA A 342 -17.80 11.48 20.93
N THR A 343 -18.20 10.37 20.33
CA THR A 343 -17.59 9.06 20.60
C THR A 343 -16.44 8.80 19.64
N THR A 344 -15.49 7.96 20.05
CA THR A 344 -14.39 7.53 19.18
C THR A 344 -14.92 6.81 17.94
N ALA A 345 -15.96 5.98 18.09
CA ALA A 345 -16.62 5.30 16.97
C ALA A 345 -17.20 6.29 15.94
N GLN A 346 -17.85 7.36 16.40
CA GLN A 346 -18.37 8.41 15.51
C GLN A 346 -17.25 9.08 14.74
N TYR A 347 -16.13 9.39 15.42
CA TYR A 347 -15.01 10.06 14.77
C TYR A 347 -14.29 9.17 13.75
N ILE A 348 -14.01 7.91 14.08
CA ILE A 348 -13.43 6.95 13.12
C ILE A 348 -14.35 6.79 11.90
N THR A 349 -15.66 6.72 12.09
CA THR A 349 -16.63 6.66 10.99
C THR A 349 -16.51 7.86 10.04
N PHE A 350 -16.32 9.06 10.60
CA PHE A 350 -16.11 10.27 9.80
C PHE A 350 -14.82 10.20 8.96
N VAL A 351 -13.72 9.76 9.57
CA VAL A 351 -12.42 9.61 8.90
C VAL A 351 -12.50 8.57 7.78
N LEU A 352 -13.11 7.41 8.02
CA LEU A 352 -13.30 6.38 6.98
C LEU A 352 -14.13 6.89 5.80
N ARG A 353 -15.16 7.71 6.05
CA ARG A 353 -15.94 8.37 4.99
C ARG A 353 -15.13 9.40 4.22
N ALA A 354 -14.25 10.16 4.88
CA ALA A 354 -13.33 11.08 4.20
C ALA A 354 -12.38 10.34 3.23
N LEU A 355 -11.96 9.14 3.62
CA LEU A 355 -11.15 8.23 2.79
C LEU A 355 -11.94 7.53 1.68
N GLY A 356 -13.27 7.70 1.62
CA GLY A 356 -14.15 7.16 0.59
C GLY A 356 -14.76 5.79 0.92
N TYR A 357 -14.58 5.28 2.13
CA TYR A 357 -15.27 4.06 2.60
C TYR A 357 -16.68 4.38 3.09
N SER A 358 -17.59 3.42 2.95
CA SER A 358 -19.00 3.57 3.27
C SER A 358 -19.54 2.43 4.10
N ASP A 359 -20.14 2.77 5.24
CA ASP A 359 -20.93 1.87 6.08
C ASP A 359 -22.30 1.53 5.48
N GLU A 360 -22.78 2.32 4.51
CA GLU A 360 -24.05 2.08 3.82
C GLU A 360 -23.90 1.05 2.70
N THR A 361 -22.73 1.01 2.03
CA THR A 361 -22.42 0.00 0.99
C THR A 361 -21.70 -1.22 1.54
N GLY A 362 -21.41 -1.25 2.85
CA GLY A 362 -20.89 -2.42 3.54
C GLY A 362 -19.36 -2.54 3.61
N ASP A 363 -18.61 -1.46 3.37
CA ASP A 363 -17.14 -1.47 3.50
C ASP A 363 -16.69 -1.68 4.95
N PHE A 364 -17.48 -1.17 5.90
CA PHE A 364 -17.29 -1.36 7.33
C PHE A 364 -18.64 -1.30 8.06
N VAL A 365 -18.65 -1.71 9.33
CA VAL A 365 -19.84 -1.62 10.17
C VAL A 365 -19.70 -0.42 11.10
N TRP A 366 -20.68 0.50 11.07
CA TRP A 366 -20.68 1.71 11.92
C TRP A 366 -20.56 1.40 13.42
N SER A 367 -20.92 0.18 13.83
CA SER A 367 -20.83 -0.25 15.22
C SER A 367 -19.47 -0.79 15.66
N ALA A 368 -18.58 -1.03 14.71
CA ALA A 368 -17.20 -1.44 14.95
C ALA A 368 -16.29 -0.83 13.87
N PRO A 369 -16.26 0.50 13.72
CA PRO A 369 -15.51 1.14 12.64
C PRO A 369 -14.00 0.94 12.80
N TRP A 370 -13.53 0.70 14.03
CA TRP A 370 -12.14 0.34 14.34
C TRP A 370 -11.67 -0.90 13.58
N THR A 371 -12.54 -1.86 13.27
CA THR A 371 -12.13 -3.06 12.51
C THR A 371 -11.56 -2.71 11.13
N LEU A 372 -12.09 -1.68 10.46
CA LEU A 372 -11.49 -1.22 9.21
C LEU A 372 -10.32 -0.28 9.49
N SER A 373 -10.44 0.67 10.41
CA SER A 373 -9.34 1.62 10.65
C SER A 373 -8.08 0.98 11.21
N ASP A 374 -8.18 -0.12 11.96
CA ASP A 374 -7.05 -0.92 12.42
C ASP A 374 -6.34 -1.62 11.24
N ARG A 375 -7.11 -2.19 10.30
CA ARG A 375 -6.55 -2.79 9.08
C ARG A 375 -5.88 -1.77 8.18
N LEU A 376 -6.36 -0.53 8.21
CA LEU A 376 -5.75 0.59 7.49
C LEU A 376 -4.58 1.22 8.28
N GLY A 377 -4.24 0.75 9.48
CA GLY A 377 -3.14 1.31 10.28
C GLY A 377 -3.43 2.67 10.94
N ILE A 378 -4.69 3.11 10.98
CA ILE A 378 -5.07 4.42 11.57
C ILE A 378 -5.12 4.35 13.10
N THR A 379 -5.58 3.23 13.66
CA THR A 379 -5.93 3.11 15.09
C THR A 379 -5.23 1.98 15.84
N ALA A 380 -4.44 1.15 15.16
CA ALA A 380 -3.56 0.13 15.74
C ALA A 380 -4.19 -0.75 16.86
N GLY A 381 -5.48 -1.06 16.78
CA GLY A 381 -6.20 -1.89 17.76
C GLY A 381 -6.54 -1.20 19.08
N GLN A 382 -6.36 0.12 19.18
CA GLN A 382 -6.52 0.87 20.44
C GLN A 382 -7.99 0.98 20.89
N TYR A 383 -8.96 0.83 19.99
CA TYR A 383 -10.37 1.08 20.27
C TYR A 383 -11.23 -0.16 20.05
N SER A 384 -12.18 -0.39 20.96
CA SER A 384 -13.11 -1.52 20.90
C SER A 384 -14.49 -1.23 21.51
N ASN A 385 -14.74 0.01 21.93
CA ASN A 385 -15.94 0.41 22.67
C ASN A 385 -16.65 1.58 21.98
N GLN A 386 -17.90 1.36 21.57
CA GLN A 386 -18.70 2.39 20.91
C GLN A 386 -19.02 3.60 21.79
N ALA A 387 -19.12 3.39 23.10
CA ALA A 387 -19.51 4.43 24.05
C ALA A 387 -18.30 5.20 24.61
N GLN A 388 -17.09 4.90 24.16
CA GLN A 388 -15.90 5.67 24.53
C GLN A 388 -16.01 7.08 23.94
N MET A 389 -15.98 8.08 24.81
CA MET A 389 -15.88 9.48 24.41
C MET A 389 -14.48 9.74 23.88
N ILE A 390 -14.36 10.56 22.84
CA ILE A 390 -13.08 10.88 22.23
C ILE A 390 -12.50 12.18 22.79
N LEU A 391 -11.21 12.15 23.11
CA LEU A 391 -10.44 13.32 23.47
C LEU A 391 -9.94 14.05 22.22
N ARG A 392 -9.69 15.35 22.34
CA ARG A 392 -9.14 16.15 21.24
C ARG A 392 -7.75 15.67 20.81
N GLY A 393 -6.98 15.08 21.72
CA GLY A 393 -5.71 14.41 21.41
C GLY A 393 -5.88 13.19 20.50
N GLU A 394 -6.84 12.33 20.80
CA GLU A 394 -7.16 11.15 19.98
C GLU A 394 -7.68 11.59 18.59
N VAL A 395 -8.49 12.66 18.54
CA VAL A 395 -8.91 13.28 17.27
C VAL A 395 -7.72 13.70 16.42
N ALA A 396 -6.71 14.33 17.04
CA ALA A 396 -5.50 14.76 16.34
C ALA A 396 -4.68 13.56 15.84
N GLN A 397 -4.46 12.53 16.67
CA GLN A 397 -3.71 11.34 16.25
C GLN A 397 -4.40 10.60 15.10
N ILE A 398 -5.70 10.31 15.23
CA ILE A 398 -6.46 9.61 14.18
C ILE A 398 -6.47 10.44 12.89
N SER A 399 -6.62 11.77 12.98
CA SER A 399 -6.58 12.65 11.80
C SER A 399 -5.22 12.63 11.11
N TYR A 400 -4.13 12.69 11.90
CA TYR A 400 -2.78 12.70 11.37
C TYR A 400 -2.47 11.39 10.67
N MET A 401 -2.76 10.25 11.33
CA MET A 401 -2.55 8.94 10.73
C MET A 401 -3.36 8.75 9.46
N ALA A 402 -4.57 9.31 9.38
CA ALA A 402 -5.41 9.23 8.19
C ALA A 402 -4.86 9.98 6.97
N LEU A 403 -3.93 10.93 7.14
CA LEU A 403 -3.34 11.67 6.01
C LEU A 403 -2.58 10.74 5.06
N ASP A 404 -1.90 9.73 5.61
CA ASP A 404 -1.03 8.85 4.83
C ASP A 404 -1.77 7.60 4.34
N ILE A 405 -3.10 7.54 4.51
CA ILE A 405 -3.91 6.43 4.06
C ILE A 405 -4.41 6.66 2.63
N PRO A 406 -4.20 5.70 1.71
CA PRO A 406 -4.79 5.68 0.39
C PRO A 406 -6.31 5.83 0.42
N ARG A 407 -6.83 6.75 -0.39
CA ARG A 407 -8.26 6.89 -0.61
C ARG A 407 -8.78 5.71 -1.44
N LYS A 408 -9.91 5.14 -1.02
CA LYS A 408 -10.51 3.92 -1.60
C LYS A 408 -10.66 3.98 -3.13
N SER A 409 -11.00 5.15 -3.67
CA SER A 409 -11.31 5.31 -5.10
C SER A 409 -10.10 5.50 -6.01
N SER A 410 -8.95 5.92 -5.47
CA SER A 410 -7.83 6.41 -6.28
C SER A 410 -6.46 5.86 -5.91
N GLY A 411 -6.28 5.25 -4.73
CA GLY A 411 -4.97 4.78 -4.27
C GLY A 411 -4.01 5.90 -3.83
N GLU A 412 -4.23 7.13 -4.29
CA GLU A 412 -3.57 8.35 -3.77
C GLU A 412 -3.85 8.56 -2.27
N THR A 413 -2.84 8.98 -1.50
CA THR A 413 -2.99 9.27 -0.07
C THR A 413 -3.92 10.48 0.16
N LEU A 414 -4.51 10.59 1.34
CA LEU A 414 -5.31 11.76 1.68
C LEU A 414 -4.45 13.04 1.69
N ARG A 415 -3.17 12.94 2.08
CA ARG A 415 -2.19 14.03 2.05
C ARG A 415 -1.99 14.58 0.64
N ASP A 416 -1.75 13.68 -0.32
CA ASP A 416 -1.54 14.04 -1.73
C ASP A 416 -2.80 14.67 -2.33
N TYR A 417 -3.96 14.07 -2.06
CA TYR A 417 -5.25 14.59 -2.53
C TYR A 417 -5.52 16.02 -2.06
N LEU A 418 -5.07 16.35 -0.84
CA LEU A 418 -5.19 17.68 -0.26
C LEU A 418 -4.09 18.66 -0.71
N GLY A 419 -3.10 18.18 -1.47
CA GLY A 419 -1.94 18.97 -1.92
C GLY A 419 -1.08 19.45 -0.76
N LEU A 420 -0.97 18.66 0.31
CA LEU A 420 -0.20 19.01 1.51
C LEU A 420 1.26 18.62 1.31
N THR A 421 2.17 19.59 1.43
CA THR A 421 3.61 19.36 1.49
C THR A 421 4.09 19.40 2.92
N ASP A 422 5.07 18.58 3.29
CA ASP A 422 5.69 18.69 4.60
C ASP A 422 6.25 20.10 4.79
N VAL A 423 5.94 20.68 5.95
CA VAL A 423 6.36 22.04 6.28
C VAL A 423 7.81 21.93 6.75
N SER A 424 8.74 22.37 5.90
CA SER A 424 10.19 22.41 6.14
C SER A 424 10.59 23.13 7.42
#